data_AF-A0A2I1H7J6-F1
#
_entry.id   AF-A0A2I1H7J6-F1
#
_cell.length_a   1.000
_cell.length_b   1.000
_cell.length_c   1.000
_cell.angle_alpha   90.00
_cell.angle_beta   90.00
_cell.angle_gamma   90.00
#
_symmetry.space_group_name_H-M   'P 1'
#
loop_
_entity.id
_entity.type
_entity.pdbx_description
1 polymer ?
#
loop_
_entity_poly.entity_id
_entity_poly.type
_entity_poly.pdbx_seq_one_letter_code
_entity_poly.pdbx_strand_id
1 'polypeptide(L)'
;MKIFILLIGLLLLLIVNVKAQLTCEKYFGVSLCNECQKELWNSGQSPSTCTFFNKLFAEVQYDPYTFNYNLTSYDKAVKKACSIEFSCTYEEGKQIWERVEEKCANELTIYVDWSANPSSLDDTVVAPYASLLLFYFAAPEYSSLCHKTSNGELCGIESIRPLVDWLKQEIPEGKVQFSYDFLFAYKEDGTRIKVPMELVTKCGECGKNMMKEYKNWMDQHAVPDPIVKNMFNGSLEAVQEYFSCPILL
;
A
#
# COMPACT_ATOMS: atom_id res chain seq x y z
N MET A 1 -0.05 2.04 -22.25
CA MET A 1 -0.23 1.69 -20.83
C MET A 1 1.14 1.46 -20.24
N LYS A 2 1.49 2.15 -19.15
CA LYS A 2 2.78 2.01 -18.48
C LYS A 2 2.48 1.42 -17.10
N ILE A 3 3.27 0.42 -16.74
CA ILE A 3 2.96 -0.59 -15.76
C ILE A 3 3.81 -0.35 -14.50
N PHE A 4 3.16 -0.36 -13.35
CA PHE A 4 3.61 0.25 -12.11
C PHE A 4 4.01 -0.85 -11.16
N ILE A 5 5.30 -1.06 -10.98
CA ILE A 5 5.84 -2.03 -10.03
C ILE A 5 6.39 -1.23 -8.88
N LEU A 6 6.42 -1.79 -7.68
CA LEU A 6 6.68 -1.05 -6.45
C LEU A 6 5.47 -0.19 -6.07
N LEU A 7 4.69 -0.69 -5.10
CA LEU A 7 4.51 -0.04 -3.80
C LEU A 7 3.13 -0.31 -3.21
N ILE A 8 2.81 -1.57 -2.88
CA ILE A 8 1.85 -1.76 -1.79
C ILE A 8 2.54 -1.35 -0.45
N GLY A 9 3.86 -1.51 -0.33
CA GLY A 9 4.64 -1.07 0.83
C GLY A 9 4.79 0.45 1.06
N LEU A 10 4.49 1.31 0.07
CA LEU A 10 4.35 2.77 0.30
C LEU A 10 2.90 3.27 0.17
N LEU A 11 1.97 2.54 -0.49
CA LEU A 11 0.54 2.91 -0.63
C LEU A 11 -0.14 3.14 0.73
N LEU A 12 0.55 2.77 1.79
CA LEU A 12 -0.03 2.51 3.07
C LEU A 12 0.71 3.21 4.22
N LEU A 13 1.68 4.09 3.93
CA LEU A 13 2.10 5.12 4.91
C LEU A 13 0.93 6.02 5.40
N LEU A 14 -0.28 5.77 4.88
CA LEU A 14 -1.49 6.56 4.90
C LEU A 14 -2.56 6.08 5.90
N ILE A 15 -2.28 5.11 6.78
CA ILE A 15 -3.22 4.75 7.86
C ILE A 15 -2.55 4.93 9.21
N VAL A 16 -2.82 6.09 9.80
CA VAL A 16 -2.37 6.47 11.14
C VAL A 16 -2.99 5.50 12.17
N ASN A 17 -2.14 4.73 12.85
CA ASN A 17 -2.53 4.03 14.07
C ASN A 17 -2.07 4.84 15.29
N VAL A 18 -2.83 5.86 15.68
CA VAL A 18 -2.68 6.45 17.02
C VAL A 18 -3.35 5.50 18.01
N LYS A 19 -2.58 4.53 18.52
CA LYS A 19 -2.97 3.73 19.69
C LYS A 19 -2.92 4.59 20.96
N ALA A 20 -3.86 5.53 21.08
CA ALA A 20 -4.42 6.03 22.32
C ALA A 20 -5.56 7.03 22.01
N GLN A 21 -6.82 6.60 22.17
CA GLN A 21 -8.05 7.41 22.24
C GLN A 21 -8.68 8.02 20.95
N LEU A 22 -8.46 7.46 19.76
CA LEU A 22 -9.36 7.75 18.64
C LEU A 22 -10.62 6.86 18.69
N THR A 23 -11.78 7.45 18.45
CA THR A 23 -13.02 6.74 18.11
C THR A 23 -13.09 6.60 16.58
N CYS A 24 -13.97 5.73 16.08
CA CYS A 24 -14.22 5.62 14.65
C CYS A 24 -14.55 7.00 14.03
N GLU A 25 -15.38 7.79 14.71
CA GLU A 25 -15.79 9.14 14.30
C GLU A 25 -14.61 10.08 14.15
N LYS A 26 -13.68 10.07 15.12
CA LYS A 26 -12.48 10.90 15.05
C LYS A 26 -11.54 10.45 13.93
N TYR A 27 -11.48 9.15 13.65
CA TYR A 27 -10.62 8.61 12.60
C TYR A 27 -11.12 9.04 11.21
N PHE A 28 -12.43 8.96 10.97
CA PHE A 28 -13.03 9.35 9.68
C PHE A 28 -13.46 10.83 9.60
N GLY A 29 -13.31 11.61 10.67
CA GLY A 29 -13.76 13.01 10.70
C GLY A 29 -15.27 13.20 10.56
N VAL A 30 -16.08 12.22 10.98
CA VAL A 30 -17.55 12.22 10.86
C VAL A 30 -18.24 12.34 12.21
N SER A 31 -19.52 12.75 12.22
CA SER A 31 -20.31 12.82 13.45
C SER A 31 -20.77 11.45 13.97
N LEU A 32 -20.93 10.48 13.07
CA LEU A 32 -21.35 9.12 13.38
C LEU A 32 -20.82 8.18 12.30
N CYS A 33 -20.15 7.10 12.70
CA CYS A 33 -19.71 6.10 11.74
C CYS A 33 -20.87 5.25 11.18
N ASN A 34 -20.90 5.12 9.85
CA ASN A 34 -21.77 4.18 9.14
C ASN A 34 -21.28 2.72 9.31
N GLU A 35 -21.98 1.77 8.70
CA GLU A 35 -21.62 0.34 8.81
C GLU A 35 -20.26 0.03 8.17
N CYS A 36 -19.97 0.60 7.00
CA CYS A 36 -18.68 0.45 6.33
C CYS A 36 -17.54 0.94 7.23
N GLN A 37 -17.59 2.19 7.69
CA GLN A 37 -16.57 2.81 8.54
C GLN A 37 -16.34 2.02 9.83
N LYS A 38 -17.40 1.47 10.44
CA LYS A 38 -17.26 0.58 11.60
C LYS A 38 -16.53 -0.71 11.25
N GLU A 39 -16.82 -1.34 10.12
CA GLU A 39 -16.12 -2.56 9.69
C GLU A 39 -14.63 -2.28 9.41
N LEU A 40 -14.30 -1.18 8.74
CA LEU A 40 -12.92 -0.76 8.51
C LEU A 40 -12.18 -0.52 9.83
N TRP A 41 -12.82 0.19 10.76
CA TRP A 41 -12.28 0.43 12.09
C TRP A 41 -12.04 -0.87 12.87
N ASN A 42 -13.00 -1.77 12.87
CA ASN A 42 -12.92 -3.04 13.60
C ASN A 42 -11.88 -3.98 12.99
N SER A 43 -11.79 -4.06 11.66
CA SER A 43 -10.81 -4.90 10.97
C SER A 43 -9.37 -4.46 11.28
N GLY A 44 -9.12 -3.16 11.42
CA GLY A 44 -7.82 -2.62 11.83
C GLY A 44 -7.43 -2.90 13.28
N GLN A 45 -8.42 -3.15 14.16
CA GLN A 45 -8.21 -3.43 15.60
C GLN A 45 -8.25 -4.91 15.96
N SER A 46 -8.78 -5.75 15.07
CA SER A 46 -8.90 -7.19 15.29
C SER A 46 -7.54 -7.84 15.56
N PRO A 47 -7.44 -8.85 16.46
CA PRO A 47 -6.20 -9.58 16.73
C PRO A 47 -5.78 -10.53 15.59
N SER A 48 -6.02 -10.15 14.33
CA SER A 48 -5.71 -10.93 13.14
C SER A 48 -4.20 -11.06 12.91
N THR A 49 -3.81 -12.19 12.31
CA THR A 49 -2.44 -12.45 11.85
C THR A 49 -2.14 -11.73 10.54
N CYS A 50 -3.16 -11.31 9.79
CA CYS A 50 -3.10 -10.54 8.54
C CYS A 50 -2.85 -9.04 8.75
N THR A 51 -2.20 -8.67 9.86
CA THR A 51 -1.97 -7.28 10.29
C THR A 51 -0.56 -6.79 9.97
N PHE A 52 0.14 -7.42 9.02
CA PHE A 52 1.52 -7.06 8.66
C PHE A 52 1.67 -5.58 8.35
N PHE A 53 0.77 -5.06 7.52
CA PHE A 53 0.71 -3.65 7.18
C PHE A 53 0.41 -2.74 8.37
N ASN A 54 -0.57 -3.08 9.21
CA ASN A 54 -0.88 -2.31 10.43
C ASN A 54 0.35 -2.19 11.36
N LYS A 55 1.19 -3.23 11.41
CA LYS A 55 2.46 -3.23 12.16
C LYS A 55 3.51 -2.35 11.51
N LEU A 56 3.58 -2.31 10.18
CA LEU A 56 4.47 -1.42 9.44
C LEU A 56 4.11 0.05 9.69
N PHE A 57 2.83 0.42 9.70
CA PHE A 57 2.40 1.84 9.85
C PHE A 57 2.41 2.35 11.27
N ALA A 58 2.18 1.50 12.27
CA ALA A 58 2.27 1.92 13.66
C ALA A 58 3.66 2.50 14.03
N GLU A 59 4.69 2.18 13.25
CA GLU A 59 6.09 2.57 13.51
C GLU A 59 6.60 3.71 12.61
N VAL A 60 5.91 4.04 11.50
CA VAL A 60 6.28 5.14 10.59
C VAL A 60 5.38 6.35 10.89
N GLN A 61 5.96 7.55 10.79
CA GLN A 61 5.53 8.80 11.46
C GLN A 61 4.12 9.35 11.16
N TYR A 62 3.72 10.28 12.04
CA TYR A 62 2.43 10.93 12.33
C TYR A 62 1.74 11.79 11.25
N ASP A 63 2.32 11.96 10.06
CA ASP A 63 1.68 12.70 8.96
C ASP A 63 1.48 11.74 7.78
N PRO A 64 0.24 11.22 7.59
CA PRO A 64 -0.02 10.09 6.69
C PRO A 64 0.36 10.37 5.24
N TYR A 65 0.41 11.65 4.85
CA TYR A 65 0.64 12.02 3.45
C TYR A 65 2.08 12.43 3.15
N THR A 66 2.95 12.57 4.17
CA THR A 66 4.26 13.21 3.98
C THR A 66 5.41 12.20 4.14
N PHE A 67 6.07 11.88 3.03
CA PHE A 67 7.29 11.06 3.05
C PHE A 67 8.53 11.91 3.39
N ASN A 68 9.39 11.37 4.28
CA ASN A 68 10.66 11.98 4.69
C ASN A 68 11.85 11.16 4.19
N TYR A 69 12.91 11.82 3.71
CA TYR A 69 14.14 11.19 3.21
C TYR A 69 14.96 10.47 4.27
N ASN A 70 14.73 10.75 5.55
CA ASN A 70 15.34 9.99 6.63
C ASN A 70 14.63 8.63 6.78
N LEU A 71 15.22 7.60 6.18
CA LEU A 71 14.72 6.23 6.20
C LEU A 71 14.93 5.50 7.54
N THR A 72 15.54 6.10 8.56
CA THR A 72 15.85 5.39 9.83
C THR A 72 14.59 4.77 10.47
N SER A 73 13.48 5.51 10.51
CA SER A 73 12.22 5.01 11.07
C SER A 73 11.60 3.93 10.19
N TYR A 74 11.67 4.10 8.86
CA TYR A 74 11.20 3.11 7.89
C TYR A 74 11.98 1.80 8.01
N ASP A 75 13.32 1.85 8.01
CA ASP A 75 14.19 0.68 8.16
C ASP A 75 13.90 -0.08 9.45
N LYS A 76 13.68 0.65 10.55
CA LYS A 76 13.31 0.07 11.84
C LYS A 76 11.94 -0.60 11.77
N ALA A 77 10.95 0.04 11.14
CA ALA A 77 9.61 -0.50 10.95
C ALA A 77 9.63 -1.80 10.14
N VAL A 78 10.32 -1.82 8.99
CA VAL A 78 10.47 -3.01 8.15
C VAL A 78 11.16 -4.13 8.92
N LYS A 79 12.31 -3.86 9.59
CA LYS A 79 13.02 -4.86 10.39
C LYS A 79 12.14 -5.45 11.50
N LYS A 80 11.38 -4.60 12.20
CA LYS A 80 10.47 -5.04 13.26
C LYS A 80 9.34 -5.89 12.69
N ALA A 81 8.66 -5.43 11.65
CA ALA A 81 7.56 -6.15 11.02
C ALA A 81 8.00 -7.54 10.51
N CYS A 82 9.18 -7.61 9.87
CA CYS A 82 9.77 -8.86 9.37
C CYS A 82 10.38 -9.77 10.44
N SER A 83 10.54 -9.30 11.68
CA SER A 83 11.00 -10.11 12.81
C SER A 83 9.86 -10.83 13.54
N ILE A 84 8.62 -10.41 13.29
CA ILE A 84 7.44 -10.99 13.92
C ILE A 84 7.02 -12.20 13.10
N GLU A 85 6.66 -13.29 13.77
CA GLU A 85 6.09 -14.47 13.12
C GLU A 85 4.84 -14.08 12.32
N PHE A 86 4.83 -14.42 11.03
CA PHE A 86 3.74 -14.16 10.11
C PHE A 86 3.02 -15.46 9.78
N SER A 87 1.71 -15.47 9.98
CA SER A 87 0.87 -16.66 9.85
C SER A 87 -0.48 -16.39 9.16
N CYS A 88 -0.63 -15.24 8.49
CA CYS A 88 -1.83 -14.93 7.71
C CYS A 88 -2.02 -15.95 6.60
N THR A 89 -3.20 -16.56 6.58
CA THR A 89 -3.62 -17.43 5.48
C THR A 89 -4.53 -16.67 4.53
N TYR A 90 -4.68 -17.21 3.31
CA TYR A 90 -5.66 -16.70 2.35
C TYR A 90 -7.06 -16.67 2.95
N GLU A 91 -7.49 -17.74 3.63
CA GLU A 91 -8.82 -17.85 4.22
C GLU A 91 -9.07 -16.84 5.34
N GLU A 92 -8.07 -16.56 6.18
CA GLU A 92 -8.19 -15.54 7.23
C GLU A 92 -8.34 -14.15 6.61
N GLY A 93 -7.46 -13.79 5.67
CA GLY A 93 -7.56 -12.52 4.95
C GLY A 93 -8.92 -12.42 4.24
N LYS A 94 -9.36 -13.51 3.62
CA LYS A 94 -10.60 -13.59 2.84
C LYS A 94 -11.82 -13.26 3.65
N GLN A 95 -11.94 -13.85 4.83
CA GLN A 95 -13.03 -13.53 5.75
C GLN A 95 -13.07 -12.06 6.12
N ILE A 96 -11.92 -11.38 6.17
CA ILE A 96 -11.86 -9.96 6.51
C ILE A 96 -12.27 -9.11 5.30
N TRP A 97 -11.65 -9.30 4.14
CA TRP A 97 -11.97 -8.46 2.98
C TRP A 97 -13.38 -8.71 2.44
N GLU A 98 -13.94 -9.93 2.51
CA GLU A 98 -15.34 -10.17 2.11
C GLU A 98 -16.34 -9.41 2.98
N ARG A 99 -16.06 -9.22 4.28
CA ARG A 99 -16.89 -8.35 5.13
C ARG A 99 -16.77 -6.90 4.74
N VAL A 100 -15.58 -6.45 4.35
CA VAL A 100 -15.38 -5.10 3.80
C VAL A 100 -16.18 -4.94 2.50
N GLU A 101 -16.12 -5.90 1.58
CA GLU A 101 -16.92 -5.88 0.34
C GLU A 101 -18.42 -5.81 0.63
N GLU A 102 -18.91 -6.57 1.61
CA GLU A 102 -20.32 -6.57 2.01
C GLU A 102 -20.74 -5.22 2.63
N LYS A 103 -19.98 -4.73 3.62
CA LYS A 103 -20.36 -3.54 4.42
C LYS A 103 -20.06 -2.22 3.72
N CYS A 104 -19.12 -2.22 2.78
CA CYS A 104 -18.69 -1.04 2.01
C CYS A 104 -19.09 -1.14 0.54
N ALA A 105 -20.12 -1.94 0.19
CA ALA A 105 -20.51 -2.18 -1.19
C ALA A 105 -20.80 -0.87 -1.97
N ASN A 106 -21.36 0.14 -1.31
CA ASN A 106 -21.66 1.42 -1.95
C ASN A 106 -20.37 2.21 -2.23
N GLU A 107 -19.51 2.36 -1.23
CA GLU A 107 -18.24 3.08 -1.32
C GLU A 107 -17.32 2.44 -2.37
N LEU A 108 -17.31 1.11 -2.45
CA LEU A 108 -16.54 0.34 -3.43
C LEU A 108 -17.06 0.42 -4.87
N THR A 109 -18.14 1.16 -5.14
CA THR A 109 -18.59 1.46 -6.51
C THR A 109 -18.18 2.85 -6.99
N ILE A 110 -17.63 3.68 -6.10
CA ILE A 110 -17.30 5.07 -6.41
C ILE A 110 -15.95 5.10 -7.13
N TYR A 111 -15.93 5.77 -8.29
CA TYR A 111 -14.69 6.01 -9.01
C TYR A 111 -13.74 6.92 -8.23
N VAL A 112 -12.47 6.53 -8.19
CA VAL A 112 -11.38 7.30 -7.60
C VAL A 112 -10.31 7.55 -8.66
N ASP A 113 -9.89 8.81 -8.81
CA ASP A 113 -8.68 9.12 -9.58
C ASP A 113 -7.45 8.80 -8.73
N TRP A 114 -6.95 7.57 -8.83
CA TRP A 114 -5.78 7.09 -8.07
C TRP A 114 -4.49 7.88 -8.38
N SER A 115 -4.49 8.67 -9.46
CA SER A 115 -3.41 9.55 -9.90
C SER A 115 -3.48 10.94 -9.27
N ALA A 116 -4.59 11.31 -8.62
CA ALA A 116 -4.78 12.61 -7.99
C ALA A 116 -3.90 12.79 -6.75
N ASN A 117 -3.81 14.03 -6.26
CA ASN A 117 -3.18 14.29 -4.97
C ASN A 117 -4.04 13.63 -3.87
N PRO A 118 -3.50 12.74 -3.02
CA PRO A 118 -4.26 12.07 -1.96
C PRO A 118 -5.04 13.02 -1.05
N SER A 119 -4.49 14.19 -0.75
CA SER A 119 -5.15 15.19 0.11
C SER A 119 -6.44 15.78 -0.47
N SER A 120 -6.70 15.53 -1.76
CA SER A 120 -7.93 15.94 -2.44
C SER A 120 -8.99 14.82 -2.53
N LEU A 121 -8.67 13.62 -2.07
CA LEU A 121 -9.55 12.46 -2.14
C LEU A 121 -10.36 12.31 -0.84
N ASP A 122 -11.55 11.74 -0.97
CA ASP A 122 -12.41 11.43 0.16
C ASP A 122 -11.95 10.13 0.84
N ASP A 123 -11.39 10.24 2.05
CA ASP A 123 -10.90 9.11 2.83
C ASP A 123 -11.99 8.06 3.11
N THR A 124 -13.26 8.45 3.14
CA THR A 124 -14.38 7.51 3.34
C THR A 124 -14.59 6.59 2.14
N VAL A 125 -14.15 7.01 0.95
CA VAL A 125 -14.16 6.22 -0.28
C VAL A 125 -12.85 5.46 -0.46
N VAL A 126 -11.72 6.08 -0.13
CA VAL A 126 -10.39 5.46 -0.30
C VAL A 126 -10.14 4.33 0.70
N ALA A 127 -10.54 4.48 1.96
CA ALA A 127 -10.25 3.52 3.02
C ALA A 127 -10.80 2.09 2.79
N PRO A 128 -12.01 1.90 2.21
CA PRO A 128 -12.48 0.58 1.76
C PRO A 128 -11.52 -0.09 0.77
N TYR A 129 -11.11 0.60 -0.30
CA TYR A 129 -10.18 0.05 -1.30
C TYR A 129 -8.82 -0.28 -0.66
N ALA A 130 -8.30 0.61 0.18
CA ALA A 130 -7.06 0.36 0.91
C ALA A 130 -7.18 -0.90 1.77
N SER A 131 -8.29 -1.08 2.49
CA SER A 131 -8.52 -2.26 3.33
C SER A 131 -8.59 -3.56 2.52
N LEU A 132 -9.23 -3.54 1.35
CA LEU A 132 -9.23 -4.71 0.45
C LEU A 132 -7.81 -5.09 0.03
N LEU A 133 -7.01 -4.11 -0.43
CA LEU A 133 -5.62 -4.35 -0.83
C LEU A 133 -4.78 -4.88 0.34
N LEU A 134 -4.94 -4.27 1.51
CA LEU A 134 -4.22 -4.63 2.73
C LEU A 134 -4.38 -6.10 3.09
N PHE A 135 -5.62 -6.57 3.14
CA PHE A 135 -5.89 -7.95 3.55
C PHE A 135 -5.64 -8.94 2.42
N TYR A 136 -5.94 -8.59 1.16
CA TYR A 136 -5.69 -9.48 0.03
C TYR A 136 -4.19 -9.68 -0.24
N PHE A 137 -3.38 -8.63 -0.13
CA PHE A 137 -1.95 -8.69 -0.42
C PHE A 137 -1.05 -8.82 0.82
N ALA A 138 -1.61 -9.05 2.02
CA ALA A 138 -0.81 -9.19 3.24
C ALA A 138 0.29 -10.25 3.14
N ALA A 139 -0.05 -11.43 2.62
CA ALA A 139 0.88 -12.55 2.47
C ALA A 139 1.96 -12.32 1.40
N PRO A 140 1.62 -12.00 0.14
CA PRO A 140 2.65 -11.74 -0.88
C PRO A 140 3.51 -10.52 -0.53
N GLU A 141 2.96 -9.50 0.14
CA GLU A 141 3.77 -8.36 0.58
C GLU A 141 4.75 -8.75 1.68
N TYR A 142 4.32 -9.50 2.69
CA TYR A 142 5.24 -9.99 3.72
C TYR A 142 6.40 -10.76 3.09
N SER A 143 6.10 -11.72 2.21
CA SER A 143 7.12 -12.49 1.48
C SER A 143 8.01 -11.63 0.59
N SER A 144 7.46 -10.56 0.03
CA SER A 144 8.18 -9.60 -0.80
C SER A 144 9.16 -8.75 0.00
N LEU A 145 8.67 -8.01 1.00
CA LEU A 145 9.46 -7.04 1.77
C LEU A 145 10.44 -7.70 2.72
N CYS A 146 10.09 -8.86 3.28
CA CYS A 146 10.90 -9.56 4.27
C CYS A 146 11.91 -10.53 3.65
N HIS A 147 11.94 -10.67 2.33
CA HIS A 147 13.00 -11.38 1.64
C HIS A 147 14.35 -10.73 1.89
N LYS A 148 15.34 -11.54 2.24
CA LYS A 148 16.73 -11.08 2.37
C LYS A 148 17.45 -11.31 1.05
N THR A 149 18.02 -10.25 0.50
CA THR A 149 18.83 -10.36 -0.71
C THR A 149 20.16 -11.04 -0.42
N SER A 150 20.89 -11.35 -1.50
CA SER A 150 22.25 -11.89 -1.47
C SER A 150 23.25 -11.06 -0.64
N ASN A 151 22.99 -9.77 -0.44
CA ASN A 151 23.82 -8.89 0.41
C ASN A 151 23.41 -8.93 1.91
N GLY A 152 22.32 -9.63 2.25
CA GLY A 152 21.78 -9.76 3.61
C GLY A 152 20.75 -8.72 4.03
N GLU A 153 20.44 -7.74 3.19
CA GLU A 153 19.45 -6.69 3.43
C GLU A 153 18.02 -7.14 3.10
N LEU A 154 17.03 -6.59 3.81
CA LEU A 154 15.63 -6.84 3.53
C LEU A 154 15.19 -6.07 2.29
N CYS A 155 14.39 -6.71 1.45
CA CYS A 155 13.93 -6.11 0.20
C CYS A 155 13.09 -4.85 0.38
N GLY A 156 12.33 -4.72 1.47
CA GLY A 156 11.66 -3.46 1.79
C GLY A 156 12.63 -2.28 1.95
N ILE A 157 13.82 -2.52 2.52
CA ILE A 157 14.84 -1.48 2.73
C ILE A 157 15.65 -1.22 1.46
N GLU A 158 16.03 -2.27 0.74
CA GLU A 158 16.86 -2.12 -0.46
C GLU A 158 16.09 -1.40 -1.58
N SER A 159 14.83 -1.77 -1.78
CA SER A 159 14.03 -1.33 -2.93
C SER A 159 13.60 0.13 -2.89
N ILE A 160 13.53 0.76 -1.71
CA ILE A 160 13.10 2.15 -1.56
C ILE A 160 14.20 3.18 -1.89
N ARG A 161 15.47 2.80 -1.78
CA ARG A 161 16.62 3.74 -1.91
C ARG A 161 16.67 4.51 -3.23
N PRO A 162 16.51 3.87 -4.40
CA PRO A 162 16.55 4.60 -5.68
C PRO A 162 15.47 5.68 -5.77
N LEU A 163 14.28 5.42 -5.21
CA LEU A 163 13.20 6.40 -5.17
C LEU A 163 13.58 7.58 -4.27
N VAL A 164 14.15 7.33 -3.09
CA VAL A 164 14.59 8.40 -2.18
C VAL A 164 15.70 9.26 -2.78
N ASP A 165 16.65 8.65 -3.47
CA ASP A 165 17.75 9.40 -4.10
C ASP A 165 17.23 10.29 -5.23
N TRP A 166 16.25 9.83 -6.01
CA TRP A 166 15.57 10.65 -7.00
C TRP A 166 14.76 11.79 -6.36
N LEU A 167 13.99 11.50 -5.32
CA LEU A 167 13.21 12.52 -4.61
C LEU A 167 14.09 13.65 -4.07
N LYS A 168 15.25 13.33 -3.48
CA LYS A 168 16.21 14.33 -2.99
C LYS A 168 16.69 15.28 -4.08
N GLN A 169 16.70 14.84 -5.35
CA GLN A 169 17.09 15.65 -6.50
C GLN A 169 15.94 16.52 -6.98
N GLU A 170 14.72 15.97 -7.07
CA GLU A 170 13.55 16.68 -7.64
C GLU A 170 12.80 17.56 -6.63
N ILE A 171 12.83 17.21 -5.35
CA ILE A 171 12.07 17.84 -4.26
C ILE A 171 13.00 18.06 -3.04
N PRO A 172 14.15 18.75 -3.19
CA PRO A 172 15.17 18.85 -2.15
C PRO A 172 14.68 19.44 -0.81
N GLU A 173 13.61 20.23 -0.83
CA GLU A 173 12.92 20.77 0.33
C GLU A 173 12.46 19.68 1.34
N GLY A 174 12.30 18.45 0.86
CA GLY A 174 11.69 17.37 1.63
C GLY A 174 10.19 17.59 1.80
N LYS A 175 9.48 16.52 2.19
CA LYS A 175 8.02 16.40 2.18
C LYS A 175 7.44 16.22 0.78
N VAL A 176 7.01 15.00 0.50
CA VAL A 176 6.36 14.64 -0.75
C VAL A 176 5.12 13.81 -0.44
N GLN A 177 4.06 14.06 -1.19
CA GLN A 177 2.87 13.21 -1.21
C GLN A 177 2.89 12.41 -2.51
N PHE A 178 2.63 11.11 -2.46
CA PHE A 178 2.53 10.28 -3.66
C PHE A 178 1.07 10.08 -4.03
N SER A 179 0.73 10.12 -5.32
CA SER A 179 -0.54 9.55 -5.77
C SER A 179 -0.65 8.09 -5.32
N TYR A 180 -1.87 7.60 -5.07
CA TYR A 180 -2.09 6.22 -4.63
C TYR A 180 -1.59 5.20 -5.65
N ASP A 181 -1.58 5.56 -6.93
CA ASP A 181 -1.00 4.75 -8.00
C ASP A 181 0.53 4.93 -8.16
N PHE A 182 1.18 5.78 -7.36
CA PHE A 182 2.62 6.07 -7.40
C PHE A 182 3.18 6.62 -8.71
N LEU A 183 2.37 7.03 -9.69
CA LEU A 183 2.90 7.70 -10.88
C LEU A 183 3.36 9.11 -10.61
N PHE A 184 2.85 9.72 -9.54
CA PHE A 184 3.06 11.13 -9.30
C PHE A 184 3.51 11.39 -7.88
N ALA A 185 4.50 12.26 -7.77
CA ALA A 185 4.92 12.90 -6.55
C ALA A 185 4.40 14.34 -6.57
N TYR A 186 3.83 14.80 -5.47
CA TYR A 186 3.32 16.14 -5.28
C TYR A 186 4.22 16.87 -4.27
N LYS A 187 4.67 18.06 -4.67
CA LYS A 187 5.34 19.02 -3.79
C LYS A 187 4.33 19.67 -2.83
N GLU A 188 4.82 20.31 -1.78
CA GLU A 188 4.00 21.07 -0.82
C GLU A 188 3.20 22.21 -1.50
N ASP A 189 3.69 22.77 -2.61
CA ASP A 189 3.00 23.79 -3.41
C ASP A 189 1.94 23.21 -4.39
N GLY A 190 1.74 21.89 -4.39
CA GLY A 190 0.83 21.19 -5.29
C GLY A 190 1.39 20.84 -6.66
N THR A 191 2.65 21.20 -6.96
CA THR A 191 3.31 20.82 -8.22
C THR A 191 3.38 19.30 -8.35
N ARG A 192 2.87 18.80 -9.48
CA ARG A 192 2.84 17.37 -9.83
C ARG A 192 4.05 16.99 -10.66
N ILE A 193 4.84 16.03 -10.18
CA ILE A 193 6.00 15.46 -10.86
C ILE A 193 5.72 14.00 -11.17
N LYS A 194 5.98 13.58 -12.41
CA LYS A 194 5.88 12.17 -12.78
C LYS A 194 7.07 11.39 -12.25
N VAL A 195 6.81 10.33 -11.50
CA VAL A 195 7.83 9.38 -11.04
C VAL A 195 8.40 8.63 -12.25
N PRO A 196 9.72 8.61 -12.46
CA PRO A 196 10.36 7.85 -13.53
C PRO A 196 10.00 6.37 -13.44
N MET A 197 9.56 5.82 -14.57
CA MET A 197 9.15 4.41 -14.62
C MET A 197 10.31 3.50 -14.23
N GLU A 198 11.56 3.88 -14.51
CA GLU A 198 12.74 3.06 -14.22
C GLU A 198 12.99 2.88 -12.72
N LEU A 199 12.45 3.76 -11.86
CA LEU A 199 12.54 3.62 -10.40
C LEU A 199 11.52 2.62 -9.87
N VAL A 200 10.37 2.55 -10.53
CA VAL A 200 9.30 1.60 -10.24
C VAL A 200 9.57 0.23 -10.89
N THR A 201 10.20 0.20 -12.07
CA THR A 201 10.37 -1.00 -12.90
C THR A 201 11.72 -1.72 -12.77
N LYS A 202 12.56 -1.38 -11.79
CA LYS A 202 13.90 -1.98 -11.66
C LYS A 202 13.85 -3.43 -11.19
N CYS A 203 14.22 -4.35 -12.08
CA CYS A 203 14.21 -5.81 -11.88
C CYS A 203 15.46 -6.34 -11.17
N GLY A 204 15.86 -5.67 -10.09
CA GLY A 204 16.87 -6.21 -9.16
C GLY A 204 16.37 -7.49 -8.48
N GLU A 205 17.18 -8.03 -7.56
CA GLU A 205 16.83 -9.23 -6.79
C GLU A 205 15.46 -9.07 -6.10
N CYS A 206 15.24 -7.92 -5.45
CA CYS A 206 13.96 -7.60 -4.80
C CYS A 206 12.77 -7.45 -5.74
N GLY A 207 12.97 -6.78 -6.88
CA GLY A 207 11.93 -6.66 -7.89
C GLY A 207 11.48 -8.03 -8.39
N LYS A 208 12.44 -8.92 -8.69
CA LYS A 208 12.16 -10.31 -9.11
C LYS A 208 11.45 -11.11 -8.03
N ASN A 209 11.85 -10.97 -6.77
CA ASN A 209 11.19 -11.64 -5.65
C ASN A 209 9.74 -11.16 -5.50
N MET A 210 9.50 -9.85 -5.46
CA MET A 210 8.16 -9.28 -5.38
C MET A 210 7.27 -9.81 -6.50
N MET A 211 7.72 -9.75 -7.75
CA MET A 211 6.94 -10.27 -8.88
C MET A 211 6.55 -11.72 -8.70
N LYS A 212 7.50 -12.56 -8.26
CA LYS A 212 7.27 -13.98 -8.06
C LYS A 212 6.20 -14.21 -7.00
N GLU A 213 6.30 -13.56 -5.86
CA GLU A 213 5.36 -13.73 -4.74
C GLU A 213 3.95 -13.26 -5.13
N TYR A 214 3.83 -12.08 -5.76
CA TYR A 214 2.55 -11.54 -6.20
C TYR A 214 1.91 -12.33 -7.34
N LYS A 215 2.71 -12.74 -8.33
CA LYS A 215 2.22 -13.58 -9.43
C LYS A 215 1.71 -14.91 -8.91
N ASN A 216 2.51 -15.60 -8.10
CA ASN A 216 2.11 -16.89 -7.52
C ASN A 216 0.81 -16.75 -6.71
N TRP A 217 0.67 -15.65 -5.97
CA TRP A 217 -0.55 -15.36 -5.21
C TRP A 217 -1.77 -15.22 -6.12
N MET A 218 -1.70 -14.40 -7.17
CA MET A 218 -2.81 -14.19 -8.10
C MET A 218 -3.10 -15.41 -8.99
N ASP A 219 -2.11 -16.25 -9.27
CA ASP A 219 -2.29 -17.52 -9.99
C ASP A 219 -3.06 -18.55 -9.13
N GLN A 220 -2.95 -18.45 -7.80
CA GLN A 220 -3.61 -19.35 -6.85
C GLN A 220 -4.95 -18.82 -6.33
N HIS A 221 -5.12 -17.50 -6.30
CA HIS A 221 -6.22 -16.83 -5.63
C HIS A 221 -6.82 -15.74 -6.50
N ALA A 222 -8.13 -15.83 -6.74
CA ALA A 222 -8.85 -14.82 -7.52
C ALA A 222 -8.71 -13.42 -6.89
N VAL A 223 -8.39 -12.44 -7.72
CA VAL A 223 -8.32 -11.02 -7.31
C VAL A 223 -9.74 -10.52 -7.03
N PRO A 224 -10.01 -9.86 -5.90
CA PRO A 224 -11.29 -9.23 -5.61
C PRO A 224 -11.78 -8.31 -6.74
N ASP A 225 -13.07 -8.45 -7.07
CA ASP A 225 -13.72 -7.72 -8.17
C ASP A 225 -13.56 -6.19 -8.07
N PRO A 226 -13.71 -5.54 -6.90
CA PRO A 226 -13.52 -4.10 -6.77
C PRO A 226 -12.11 -3.62 -7.13
N ILE A 227 -11.08 -4.43 -6.85
CA ILE A 227 -9.69 -4.12 -7.23
C ILE A 227 -9.59 -4.09 -8.75
N VAL A 228 -10.02 -5.15 -9.43
CA VAL A 228 -9.94 -5.24 -10.90
C VAL A 228 -10.76 -4.13 -11.56
N LYS A 229 -12.02 -3.97 -11.17
CA LYS A 229 -12.98 -3.07 -11.83
C LYS A 229 -12.64 -1.59 -11.61
N ASN A 230 -12.34 -1.19 -10.38
CA ASN A 230 -12.31 0.23 -10.01
C ASN A 230 -10.90 0.77 -9.78
N MET A 231 -9.90 -0.10 -9.58
CA MET A 231 -8.49 0.32 -9.47
C MET A 231 -7.72 0.10 -10.77
N PHE A 232 -8.07 -0.95 -11.50
CA PHE A 232 -7.36 -1.36 -12.72
C PHE A 232 -8.22 -1.32 -13.98
N ASN A 233 -9.26 -0.47 -13.98
CA ASN A 233 -10.16 -0.22 -15.12
C ASN A 233 -10.73 -1.50 -15.76
N GLY A 234 -11.08 -2.49 -14.94
CA GLY A 234 -11.63 -3.77 -15.38
C GLY A 234 -10.62 -4.73 -16.00
N SER A 235 -9.31 -4.47 -15.90
CA SER A 235 -8.28 -5.30 -16.51
C SER A 235 -7.49 -6.08 -15.46
N LEU A 236 -7.74 -7.39 -15.38
CA LEU A 236 -6.90 -8.28 -14.58
C LEU A 236 -5.45 -8.30 -15.10
N GLU A 237 -5.27 -8.18 -16.41
CA GLU A 237 -3.95 -8.03 -17.02
C GLU A 237 -3.24 -6.80 -16.46
N ALA A 238 -3.93 -5.66 -16.28
CA ALA A 238 -3.34 -4.47 -15.68
C ALA A 238 -2.95 -4.68 -14.20
N VAL A 239 -3.70 -5.50 -13.45
CA VAL A 239 -3.30 -5.92 -12.09
C VAL A 239 -2.03 -6.76 -12.13
N GLN A 240 -1.98 -7.77 -13.01
CA GLN A 240 -0.83 -8.67 -13.15
C GLN A 240 0.40 -7.91 -13.62
N GLU A 241 0.20 -7.01 -14.58
CA GLU A 241 1.19 -6.10 -15.08
C GLU A 241 1.77 -5.28 -13.92
N TYR A 242 0.95 -4.70 -13.04
CA TYR A 242 1.39 -3.94 -11.85
C TYR A 242 2.43 -4.72 -11.02
N PHE A 243 2.36 -6.05 -10.98
CA PHE A 243 3.35 -6.86 -10.27
C PHE A 243 4.37 -7.53 -11.20
N SER A 244 4.63 -6.97 -12.38
CA SER A 244 5.50 -7.53 -13.40
C SER A 244 6.59 -6.57 -13.84
N CYS A 245 7.84 -7.02 -13.89
CA CYS A 245 8.89 -6.25 -14.56
C CYS A 245 8.56 -6.04 -16.04
N PRO A 246 8.65 -4.80 -16.58
CA PRO A 246 8.73 -4.64 -18.02
C PRO A 246 9.98 -5.38 -18.45
N ILE A 247 9.77 -6.40 -19.26
CA ILE A 247 10.84 -7.07 -19.98
C ILE A 247 11.54 -5.95 -20.76
N LEU A 248 12.82 -5.71 -20.46
CA LEU A 248 13.73 -5.11 -21.43
C LEU A 248 13.72 -6.07 -22.63
N LEU A 249 12.85 -5.78 -23.59
CA LEU A 249 12.98 -6.30 -24.95
C LEU A 249 14.24 -5.70 -25.57
#